data_AF-X1RXV8-F1
#
_entry.id   AF-X1RXV8-F1
#
_cell.length_a   1.000
_cell.length_b   1.000
_cell.length_c   1.000
_cell.angle_alpha   90.00
_cell.angle_beta   90.00
_cell.angle_gamma   90.00
#
_symmetry.space_group_name_H-M   'P 1'
#
loop_
_entity.id
_entity.type
_entity.pdbx_description
1 polymer ?
#
loop_
_entity_poly.entity_id
_entity_poly.type
_entity_poly.pdbx_seq_one_letter_code
_entity_poly.pdbx_strand_id
1 'polypeptide(L)'
;SGKLVDSFLAHLPFTLTSSQGSVAREILTDLRASTRMMRLLQGDVGSGKTVVALIASLYAIEAGYQVAFMVPTEILSEQHALR
;
A
#
# COMPACT_ATOMS: atom_id res chain seq x y z
N SER A 1 3.74 -9.39 -12.34
CA SER A 1 4.94 -9.51 -11.51
C SER A 1 4.60 -9.02 -10.10
N GLY A 2 5.29 -9.51 -9.07
CA GLY A 2 5.06 -9.14 -7.66
C GLY A 2 6.34 -9.21 -6.81
N LYS A 3 7.51 -9.19 -7.46
CA LYS A 3 8.81 -9.43 -6.82
C LYS A 3 9.15 -8.34 -5.80
N LEU A 4 8.76 -7.10 -6.05
CA LEU A 4 8.98 -6.01 -5.09
C LEU A 4 8.09 -6.18 -3.86
N VAL A 5 6.84 -6.59 -4.06
CA VAL A 5 5.91 -6.88 -2.97
C VAL A 5 6.40 -8.08 -2.16
N ASP A 6 6.79 -9.18 -2.80
CA ASP A 6 7.29 -10.37 -2.13
C ASP A 6 8.56 -10.08 -1.32
N SER A 7 9.50 -9.33 -1.91
CA SER A 7 10.71 -8.88 -1.22
C SER A 7 10.36 -8.01 -0.02
N PHE A 8 9.48 -7.02 -0.18
CA PHE A 8 9.04 -6.17 0.93
C PHE A 8 8.41 -6.97 2.07
N LEU A 9 7.50 -7.90 1.76
CA LEU A 9 6.86 -8.76 2.75
C LEU A 9 7.87 -9.64 3.50
N ALA A 10 8.91 -10.13 2.83
CA ALA A 10 9.97 -10.92 3.45
C ALA A 10 10.84 -10.12 4.43
N HIS A 11 10.93 -8.79 4.29
CA HIS A 11 11.70 -7.91 5.17
C HIS A 11 10.88 -7.34 6.33
N LEU A 12 9.57 -7.57 6.38
CA LEU A 12 8.75 -7.09 7.49
C LEU A 12 9.06 -7.88 8.77
N PRO A 13 9.20 -7.21 9.94
CA PRO A 13 9.41 -7.89 11.22
C PRO A 13 8.12 -8.54 11.78
N PHE A 14 7.07 -8.63 10.96
CA PHE A 14 5.77 -9.21 11.29
C PHE A 14 5.13 -9.77 10.03
N THR A 15 4.13 -10.64 10.21
CA THR A 15 3.28 -11.12 9.12
C THR A 15 2.01 -10.27 9.02
N LEU A 16 1.47 -10.15 7.80
CA LEU A 16 0.20 -9.46 7.62
C LEU A 16 -0.92 -10.21 8.33
N THR A 17 -1.87 -9.48 8.89
CA THR A 17 -3.12 -10.07 9.34
C THR A 17 -3.95 -10.56 8.16
N SER A 18 -4.88 -11.48 8.40
CA SER A 18 -5.80 -11.96 7.36
C SER A 18 -6.60 -10.83 6.72
N SER A 19 -6.97 -9.79 7.50
CA SER A 19 -7.68 -8.62 6.97
C SER A 19 -6.79 -7.75 6.08
N GLN A 20 -5.56 -7.46 6.51
CA GLN A 20 -4.59 -6.71 5.69
C GLN A 20 -4.31 -7.44 4.37
N GLY A 21 -4.11 -8.76 4.40
CA GLY A 21 -3.85 -9.55 3.21
C GLY A 21 -5.04 -9.65 2.26
N SER A 22 -6.27 -9.68 2.76
CA SER A 22 -7.48 -9.65 1.93
C SER A 22 -7.68 -8.29 1.27
N VAL A 23 -7.57 -7.21 2.04
CA VAL A 23 -7.71 -5.84 1.52
C VAL A 23 -6.62 -5.51 0.51
N ALA A 24 -5.37 -5.94 0.73
CA ALA A 24 -4.30 -5.79 -0.24
C ALA A 24 -4.66 -6.49 -1.56
N ARG A 25 -5.14 -7.74 -1.52
CA ARG A 25 -5.56 -8.47 -2.73
C ARG A 25 -6.70 -7.80 -3.48
N GLU A 26 -7.66 -7.22 -2.77
CA GLU A 26 -8.74 -6.42 -3.38
C GLU A 26 -8.18 -5.20 -4.12
N ILE A 27 -7.33 -4.40 -3.45
CA ILE A 27 -6.68 -3.23 -4.08
C ILE A 27 -5.87 -3.63 -5.31
N LEU A 28 -5.08 -4.71 -5.23
CA LEU A 28 -4.31 -5.20 -6.38
C LEU A 28 -5.19 -5.73 -7.52
N THR A 29 -6.41 -6.16 -7.22
CA THR A 29 -7.38 -6.56 -8.24
C THR A 29 -7.97 -5.34 -8.91
N ASP A 30 -8.37 -4.33 -8.13
CA ASP A 30 -8.89 -3.07 -8.64
C ASP A 30 -7.85 -2.32 -9.50
N LEU A 31 -6.57 -2.31 -9.10
CA LEU A 31 -5.47 -1.70 -9.85
C LEU A 31 -5.21 -2.38 -11.21
N ARG A 32 -5.60 -3.66 -11.37
CA ARG A 32 -5.47 -4.41 -12.62
C ARG A 32 -6.69 -4.29 -13.53
N ALA A 33 -7.80 -3.75 -13.02
CA ALA A 33 -9.00 -3.58 -13.80
C ALA A 33 -8.81 -2.54 -14.91
N SER A 34 -9.63 -2.62 -15.96
CA SER A 34 -9.67 -1.61 -17.02
C SER A 34 -10.31 -0.29 -16.56
N THR A 35 -10.99 -0.30 -15.41
CA THR A 35 -11.62 0.86 -14.78
C THR A 35 -10.71 1.49 -13.73
N ARG A 36 -10.79 2.81 -13.55
CA ARG A 36 -10.02 3.51 -12.52
C ARG A 36 -10.48 3.11 -11.12
N MET A 37 -9.53 2.72 -10.26
CA MET A 37 -9.80 2.46 -8.84
C MET A 37 -10.08 3.76 -8.08
N MET A 38 -11.22 3.82 -7.38
CA MET A 38 -11.54 4.86 -6.39
C MET A 38 -11.98 4.17 -5.10
N ARG A 39 -11.05 3.98 -4.17
CA ARG A 39 -11.27 3.20 -2.95
C ARG A 39 -10.87 3.98 -1.71
N LEU A 40 -11.70 3.89 -0.67
CA LEU A 40 -11.39 4.38 0.67
C LEU A 40 -10.92 3.21 1.55
N LEU A 41 -9.68 3.29 2.04
CA LEU A 41 -9.15 2.33 3.01
C LEU A 41 -9.42 2.81 4.44
N GLN A 42 -10.44 2.24 5.09
CA GLN A 42 -10.80 2.58 6.47
C GLN A 42 -10.25 1.57 7.49
N GLY A 43 -9.98 2.06 8.69
CA GLY A 43 -9.60 1.25 9.85
C GLY A 43 -9.06 2.13 10.97
N ASP A 44 -9.01 1.58 12.18
CA ASP A 44 -8.57 2.32 13.36
C ASP A 44 -7.09 2.73 13.30
N VAL A 45 -6.70 3.67 14.17
CA VAL A 45 -5.29 4.02 14.33
C VAL A 45 -4.51 2.77 14.75
N GLY A 46 -3.39 2.50 14.08
CA GLY A 46 -2.58 1.29 14.33
C GLY A 46 -3.01 0.04 13.57
N SER A 47 -4.12 0.06 12.80
CA SER A 47 -4.58 -1.12 12.03
C SER A 47 -3.69 -1.54 10.85
N GLY A 48 -2.63 -0.78 10.56
CA GLY A 48 -1.70 -1.08 9.47
C GLY A 48 -2.14 -0.60 8.09
N LYS A 49 -2.95 0.47 7.99
CA LYS A 49 -3.33 1.08 6.70
C LYS A 49 -2.10 1.44 5.83
N THR A 50 -1.02 1.90 6.45
CA THR A 50 0.22 2.26 5.77
C THR A 50 0.86 1.06 5.06
N VAL A 51 0.91 -0.12 5.68
CA VAL A 51 1.53 -1.29 5.03
C VAL A 51 0.73 -1.72 3.80
N VAL A 52 -0.61 -1.63 3.86
CA VAL A 52 -1.48 -1.92 2.72
C VAL A 52 -1.27 -0.90 1.59
N ALA A 53 -1.14 0.39 1.92
CA ALA A 53 -0.86 1.43 0.94
C ALA A 53 0.53 1.26 0.28
N LEU A 54 1.54 0.84 1.05
CA LEU A 54 2.88 0.55 0.54
C LEU A 54 2.87 -0.64 -0.43
N ILE A 55 2.13 -1.71 -0.13
CA ILE A 55 1.98 -2.86 -1.04
C ILE A 55 1.40 -2.41 -2.38
N ALA A 56 0.33 -1.61 -2.36
CA ALA A 56 -0.29 -1.07 -3.57
C ALA A 56 0.68 -0.18 -4.37
N SER A 57 1.49 0.61 -3.66
CA SER A 57 2.47 1.51 -4.24
C SER A 57 3.61 0.76 -4.92
N LEU A 58 4.19 -0.22 -4.23
CA LEU A 58 5.26 -1.07 -4.78
C LEU A 58 4.77 -1.84 -6.00
N TYR A 59 3.53 -2.30 -5.99
CA TYR A 59 2.93 -2.97 -7.14
C TYR A 59 2.84 -2.04 -8.37
N ALA A 60 2.40 -0.80 -8.19
CA ALA A 60 2.34 0.20 -9.26
C ALA A 60 3.75 0.56 -9.78
N ILE A 61 4.72 0.72 -8.88
CA ILE A 61 6.13 0.98 -9.22
C ILE A 61 6.72 -0.19 -10.01
N GLU A 62 6.46 -1.43 -9.60
CA GLU A 62 6.93 -2.62 -10.32
C GLU A 62 6.35 -2.71 -11.74
N ALA A 63 5.14 -2.18 -11.95
CA ALA A 63 4.52 -2.08 -13.25
C ALA A 63 5.01 -0.88 -14.09
N GLY A 64 6.00 -0.12 -13.61
CA GLY A 64 6.61 1.00 -14.32
C GLY A 64 5.88 2.35 -14.15
N TYR A 65 4.93 2.44 -13.21
CA TYR A 65 4.21 3.67 -12.92
C TYR A 65 4.83 4.43 -11.75
N GLN A 66 4.44 5.71 -11.62
CA GLN A 66 4.81 6.53 -10.48
C GLN A 66 3.68 6.56 -9.44
N VAL A 67 4.05 6.72 -8.18
CA VAL A 67 3.11 6.82 -7.06
C VAL A 67 3.33 8.14 -6.34
N ALA A 68 2.24 8.81 -6.00
CA ALA A 68 2.24 10.00 -5.16
C ALA A 68 1.45 9.73 -3.88
N PHE A 69 2.06 10.01 -2.73
CA PHE A 69 1.37 10.07 -1.45
C PHE A 69 0.93 11.49 -1.18
N MET A 70 -0.36 11.69 -0.95
CA MET A 70 -0.91 12.99 -0.54
C MET A 70 -1.26 12.93 0.93
N VAL A 71 -0.78 13.93 1.67
CA VAL A 71 -1.01 14.09 3.11
C VAL A 71 -1.42 15.54 3.37
N PRO A 72 -2.29 15.78 4.36
CA PRO A 72 -2.92 17.09 4.53
C PRO A 72 -2.00 18.14 5.19
N THR A 73 -0.85 17.74 5.76
CA THR A 73 0.09 18.65 6.42
C THR A 73 1.55 18.23 6.20
N GLU A 74 2.46 19.20 6.28
CA GLU A 74 3.90 18.99 6.16
C GLU A 74 4.45 18.02 7.21
N ILE A 75 3.99 18.12 8.47
CA ILE A 75 4.38 17.20 9.56
C ILE A 75 4.07 15.75 9.20
N LEU A 76 2.90 15.49 8.59
CA LEU A 76 2.57 14.14 8.13
C LEU A 76 3.43 13.72 6.94
N SER A 77 3.79 14.66 6.06
CA SER A 77 4.72 14.41 4.95
C SER A 77 6.08 13.95 5.45
N GLU A 78 6.64 14.66 6.43
CA GLU A 78 7.89 14.27 7.09
C GLU A 78 7.80 12.89 7.74
N GLN A 79 6.69 12.57 8.41
CA GLN A 79 6.47 11.25 9.02
C GLN A 79 6.43 10.12 8.00
N HIS A 80 5.99 10.38 6.77
CA HIS A 80 5.98 9.41 5.68
C HIS A 80 7.31 9.37 4.89
N ALA A 81 8.08 10.47 4.88
CA ALA A 81 9.32 10.61 4.10
C ALA A 81 10.59 10.21 4.88
N LEU A 82 10.60 10.40 6.21
CA LEU A 82 11.79 10.29 7.06
C LEU A 82 11.77 9.10 8.05
N ARG A 83 11.00 8.06 7.75
CA ARG A 83 11.05 6.78 8.49
C ARG A 83 10.98 5.57 7.58
#